data_AF-A0A834HPX7-F1
#
_entry.id   AF-A0A834HPX7-F1
#
_cell.length_a   1.000
_cell.length_b   1.000
_cell.length_c   1.000
_cell.angle_alpha   90.00
_cell.angle_beta   90.00
_cell.angle_gamma   90.00
#
_symmetry.space_group_name_H-M   'P 1'
#
loop_
_entity.id
_entity.type
_entity.pdbx_description
1 polymer ?
#
loop_
_entity_poly.entity_id
_entity_poly.type
_entity_poly.pdbx_seq_one_letter_code
_entity_poly.pdbx_strand_id
1 'polypeptide(L)'
;ELNVEYHKGLPKITVPLPSRKERCSFVLKPISNTVGDFLDMLKREDKGIDRVVCKSQDGTRIASSNTIETLLDEDFKLIINDNSYNVSTPKDERLSTEEVQNLADIKTIVNRLYQALHVDEHQVSKEKELLAQLETLKLEVQPLETVYLAC
;
A
#
# COMPACT_ATOMS: atom_id res chain seq x y z
N GLU A 1 -17.70 3.25 19.45
CA GLU A 1 -17.25 4.46 18.73
C GLU A 1 -16.23 4.06 17.67
N LEU A 2 -16.24 4.75 16.54
CA LEU A 2 -15.26 4.56 15.47
C LEU A 2 -14.13 5.56 15.70
N ASN A 3 -12.87 5.10 15.64
CA ASN A 3 -11.71 5.96 15.82
C ASN A 3 -10.72 5.79 14.66
N VAL A 4 -10.03 6.87 14.30
CA VAL A 4 -8.92 6.87 13.34
C VAL A 4 -7.68 7.34 14.08
N GLU A 5 -6.63 6.54 14.02
CA GLU A 5 -5.35 6.82 14.66
C GLU A 5 -4.21 6.56 13.67
N TYR A 6 -3.16 7.37 13.68
CA TYR A 6 -1.96 7.08 12.91
C TYR A 6 -1.03 6.18 13.73
N HIS A 7 -0.74 4.98 13.22
CA HIS A 7 0.21 4.08 13.82
C HIS A 7 1.37 3.83 12.84
N LYS A 8 2.58 4.28 13.20
CA LYS A 8 3.79 4.18 12.36
C LYS A 8 3.61 4.84 10.98
N GLY A 9 2.91 5.98 10.93
CA GLY A 9 2.66 6.73 9.70
C GLY A 9 1.58 6.12 8.78
N LEU A 10 0.87 5.09 9.23
CA LEU A 10 -0.26 4.52 8.50
C LEU A 10 -1.57 4.76 9.27
N PRO A 11 -2.65 5.18 8.59
CA PRO A 11 -3.96 5.31 9.20
C PRO A 11 -4.51 3.95 9.61
N LYS A 12 -4.88 3.86 10.88
CA LYS A 12 -5.54 2.72 11.51
C LYS A 12 -6.97 3.12 11.86
N ILE A 13 -7.94 2.54 11.16
CA ILE A 13 -9.36 2.78 11.39
C ILE A 13 -9.93 1.64 12.23
N THR A 14 -10.45 1.97 13.41
CA THR A 14 -11.08 1.00 14.32
C THR A 14 -12.59 1.08 14.17
N VAL A 15 -13.21 0.02 13.64
CA VAL A 15 -14.64 -0.06 13.33
C VAL A 15 -15.31 -1.12 14.22
N PRO A 16 -16.45 -0.81 14.87
CA PRO A 16 -17.27 -1.82 15.53
C PRO A 16 -18.03 -2.65 14.49
N LEU A 17 -17.77 -3.95 14.43
CA LEU A 17 -18.40 -4.85 13.45
C LEU A 17 -19.77 -5.36 13.98
N PRO A 18 -20.84 -5.33 13.16
CA PRO A 18 -22.20 -5.57 13.62
C PRO A 18 -22.45 -7.01 14.11
N SER A 19 -21.85 -8.02 13.48
CA SER A 19 -22.21 -9.42 13.76
C SER A 19 -21.63 -9.93 15.07
N ARG A 20 -20.38 -9.58 15.38
CA ARG A 20 -19.62 -10.12 16.53
C ARG A 20 -19.55 -9.17 17.72
N LYS A 21 -20.03 -7.93 17.58
CA LYS A 21 -19.92 -6.86 18.60
C LYS A 21 -18.48 -6.63 19.08
N GLU A 22 -17.51 -6.97 18.24
CA GLU A 22 -16.08 -6.73 18.48
C GLU A 22 -15.60 -5.52 17.66
N ARG A 23 -14.51 -4.90 18.12
CA ARG A 23 -13.86 -3.80 17.40
C ARG A 23 -12.76 -4.39 16.55
N CYS A 24 -12.82 -4.18 15.24
CA CYS A 24 -11.77 -4.59 14.32
C CYS A 24 -10.99 -3.36 13.84
N SER A 25 -9.67 -3.52 13.71
CA SER A 25 -8.76 -2.46 13.27
C SER A 25 -8.27 -2.74 11.87
N PHE A 26 -8.40 -1.75 10.98
CA PHE A 26 -7.96 -1.82 9.59
C PHE A 26 -6.80 -0.84 9.40
N VAL A 27 -5.63 -1.35 9.01
CA VAL A 27 -4.48 -0.53 8.65
C VAL A 27 -4.49 -0.32 7.14
N LEU A 28 -4.54 0.92 6.71
CA LEU A 28 -4.65 1.29 5.31
C LEU A 28 -3.38 2.01 4.84
N LYS A 29 -3.05 1.86 3.57
CA LYS A 29 -1.97 2.59 2.91
C LYS A 29 -2.56 3.80 2.17
N PRO A 30 -2.29 5.05 2.59
CA PRO A 30 -2.97 6.24 2.05
C PRO A 30 -2.93 6.38 0.53
N ILE A 31 -1.78 6.05 -0.07
CA ILE A 31 -1.52 6.23 -1.51
C ILE A 31 -2.00 5.04 -2.35
N SER A 32 -1.88 3.82 -1.83
CA SER A 32 -2.13 2.60 -2.62
C SER A 32 -3.48 1.95 -2.36
N ASN A 33 -4.12 2.24 -1.23
CA ASN A 33 -5.48 1.79 -0.96
C ASN A 33 -6.48 2.87 -1.34
N THR A 34 -7.61 2.40 -1.83
CA THR A 34 -8.78 3.21 -2.17
C THR A 34 -9.88 3.01 -1.13
N VAL A 35 -10.88 3.90 -1.16
CA VAL A 35 -12.12 3.75 -0.41
C VAL A 35 -12.76 2.38 -0.72
N GLY A 36 -12.76 1.97 -1.99
CA GLY A 36 -13.26 0.67 -2.43
C GLY A 36 -12.57 -0.50 -1.71
N ASP A 37 -11.24 -0.48 -1.66
CA ASP A 37 -10.46 -1.52 -0.96
C ASP A 37 -10.83 -1.61 0.52
N PHE A 38 -10.98 -0.46 1.19
CA PHE A 38 -11.39 -0.41 2.58
C PHE A 38 -12.80 -0.97 2.79
N LEU A 39 -13.75 -0.61 1.93
CA LEU A 39 -15.11 -1.14 1.99
C LEU A 39 -15.16 -2.66 1.75
N ASP A 40 -14.34 -3.16 0.85
CA ASP A 40 -14.24 -4.58 0.56
C ASP A 40 -13.57 -5.36 1.70
N MET A 41 -12.58 -4.77 2.37
CA MET A 41 -12.00 -5.33 3.60
C MET A 41 -13.06 -5.49 4.70
N LEU A 42 -13.90 -4.47 4.91
CA LEU A 42 -14.99 -4.53 5.89
C LEU A 42 -15.97 -5.67 5.59
N LYS A 43 -16.45 -5.77 4.34
CA LYS A 43 -17.37 -6.85 3.91
C LYS A 43 -16.75 -8.24 3.97
N ARG A 44 -15.42 -8.33 3.80
CA ARG A 44 -14.69 -9.60 3.88
C ARG A 44 -14.58 -10.08 5.33
N GLU A 45 -14.32 -9.15 6.24
CA GLU A 45 -14.16 -9.43 7.66
C GLU A 45 -15.48 -9.77 8.34
N ASP A 46 -16.56 -9.04 8.03
CA ASP A 46 -17.90 -9.29 8.56
C ASP A 46 -18.91 -9.53 7.43
N LYS A 47 -19.35 -10.79 7.30
CA LYS A 47 -20.37 -11.21 6.34
C LYS A 47 -21.78 -10.70 6.63
N GLY A 48 -22.03 -10.14 7.81
CA GLY A 48 -23.28 -9.45 8.15
C GLY A 48 -23.36 -8.00 7.66
N ILE A 49 -22.33 -7.51 6.98
CA ILE A 49 -22.35 -6.20 6.32
C ILE A 49 -22.91 -6.35 4.91
N ASP A 50 -24.19 -6.03 4.75
CA ASP A 50 -24.87 -6.04 3.44
C ASP A 50 -24.58 -4.74 2.67
N ARG A 51 -24.64 -3.60 3.38
CA ARG A 51 -24.43 -2.28 2.80
C ARG A 51 -23.35 -1.53 3.57
N VAL A 52 -22.32 -1.07 2.88
CA VAL A 52 -21.35 -0.13 3.45
C VAL A 52 -21.03 0.98 2.47
N VAL A 53 -20.99 2.21 2.96
CA VAL A 53 -20.75 3.42 2.15
C VAL A 53 -20.09 4.51 2.98
N CYS A 54 -19.14 5.21 2.36
CA CYS A 54 -18.58 6.46 2.87
C CYS A 54 -19.33 7.65 2.27
N LYS A 55 -19.67 8.63 3.11
CA LYS A 55 -20.25 9.91 2.71
C LYS A 55 -19.47 11.06 3.33
N SER A 56 -19.42 12.21 2.67
CA SER A 56 -18.94 13.45 3.28
C SER A 56 -19.90 13.92 4.38
N GLN A 57 -19.49 14.89 5.22
CA GLN A 57 -20.35 15.49 6.23
C GLN A 57 -21.67 16.01 5.65
N ASP A 58 -21.63 16.55 4.42
CA ASP A 58 -22.76 17.09 3.65
C ASP A 58 -23.71 16.00 3.11
N GLY A 59 -23.34 14.72 3.25
CA GLY A 59 -24.16 13.59 2.80
C GLY A 59 -23.91 13.14 1.35
N THR A 60 -23.00 13.80 0.63
CA THR A 60 -22.52 13.37 -0.69
C THR A 60 -21.77 12.05 -0.58
N ARG A 61 -22.08 11.08 -1.45
CA ARG A 61 -21.38 9.79 -1.48
C ARG A 61 -19.97 9.95 -2.02
N ILE A 62 -18.99 9.41 -1.30
CA ILE A 62 -17.59 9.40 -1.73
C ILE A 62 -17.38 8.21 -2.68
N ALA A 63 -16.70 8.44 -3.81
CA ALA A 63 -16.49 7.40 -4.80
C ALA A 63 -15.48 6.35 -4.31
N SER A 64 -15.65 5.11 -4.76
CA SER A 64 -14.78 3.99 -4.38
C SER A 64 -13.35 4.14 -4.91
N SER A 65 -13.14 4.91 -5.97
CA SER A 65 -11.83 5.16 -6.58
C SER A 65 -11.00 6.22 -5.84
N ASN A 66 -11.58 6.97 -4.91
CA ASN A 66 -10.82 7.93 -4.11
C ASN A 66 -9.77 7.20 -3.28
N THR A 67 -8.59 7.81 -3.14
CA THR A 67 -7.53 7.30 -2.27
C THR A 67 -7.91 7.50 -0.82
N ILE A 68 -7.36 6.66 0.07
CA ILE A 68 -7.54 6.84 1.51
C ILE A 68 -6.94 8.16 1.99
N GLU A 69 -5.87 8.65 1.35
CA GLU A 69 -5.33 9.99 1.60
C GLU A 69 -6.39 11.08 1.41
N THR A 70 -7.05 11.15 0.24
CA THR A 70 -8.11 12.15 0.00
C THR A 70 -9.36 11.96 0.86
N LEU A 71 -9.62 10.74 1.35
CA LEU A 71 -10.71 10.48 2.29
C LEU A 71 -10.41 11.08 3.67
N LEU A 72 -9.14 11.07 4.09
CA LEU A 72 -8.72 11.49 5.43
C LEU A 72 -8.47 13.00 5.55
N ASP A 73 -8.46 13.72 4.44
CA ASP A 73 -8.33 15.19 4.41
C ASP A 73 -9.46 15.90 5.15
N GLU A 74 -10.67 15.33 5.13
CA GLU A 74 -11.86 15.88 5.76
C GLU A 74 -12.60 14.81 6.57
N ASP A 75 -13.33 15.24 7.58
CA ASP A 75 -14.21 14.37 8.34
C ASP A 75 -15.27 13.75 7.42
N PHE A 76 -15.59 12.48 7.65
CA PHE A 76 -16.56 11.74 6.84
C PHE A 76 -17.50 10.89 7.69
N LYS A 77 -18.54 10.36 7.07
CA LYS A 77 -19.52 9.45 7.67
C LYS A 77 -19.36 8.07 7.06
N LEU A 78 -19.10 7.07 7.91
CA LEU A 78 -19.13 5.67 7.52
C LEU A 78 -20.50 5.09 7.87
N ILE A 79 -21.24 4.62 6.87
CA ILE A 79 -22.54 4.00 7.06
C ILE A 79 -22.37 2.50 6.85
N ILE A 80 -22.69 1.70 7.87
CA ILE A 80 -22.69 0.23 7.86
C ILE A 80 -24.13 -0.22 8.15
N ASN A 81 -24.76 -0.85 7.16
CA ASN A 81 -26.19 -1.17 7.14
C ASN A 81 -27.05 0.07 7.45
N ASP A 82 -27.63 0.11 8.64
CA ASP A 82 -28.47 1.19 9.15
C ASP A 82 -27.76 2.08 10.19
N ASN A 83 -26.54 1.72 10.58
CA ASN A 83 -25.74 2.49 11.52
C ASN A 83 -24.89 3.53 10.79
N SER A 84 -24.94 4.77 11.25
CA SER A 84 -24.09 5.86 10.76
C SER A 84 -23.06 6.24 11.83
N TYR A 85 -21.79 6.19 11.46
CA TYR A 85 -20.67 6.58 12.30
C TYR A 85 -20.03 7.84 11.74
N ASN A 86 -20.00 8.90 12.54
CA ASN A 86 -19.20 10.08 12.22
C ASN A 86 -17.74 9.76 12.53
N VAL A 87 -16.88 9.95 11.54
CA VAL A 87 -15.44 9.71 11.63
C VAL A 87 -14.76 11.07 11.64
N SER A 88 -14.22 11.44 12.80
CA SER A 88 -13.33 12.59 12.89
C SER A 88 -11.93 12.14 12.50
N THR A 89 -11.44 12.67 11.39
CA THR A 89 -10.10 12.34 10.93
C THR A 89 -9.13 13.16 11.78
N PRO A 90 -8.12 12.54 12.41
CA PRO A 90 -7.03 13.31 12.97
C PRO A 90 -6.42 14.07 11.81
N LYS A 91 -6.61 15.40 11.80
CA LYS A 91 -5.97 16.27 10.83
C LYS A 91 -4.50 15.92 10.92
N ASP A 92 -3.97 15.33 9.85
CA ASP A 92 -2.54 15.15 9.75
C ASP A 92 -1.95 16.51 10.13
N GLU A 93 -1.11 16.54 11.17
CA GLU A 93 0.04 17.43 11.11
C GLU A 93 0.74 16.96 9.83
N ARG A 94 0.28 17.51 8.70
CA ARG A 94 0.91 17.35 7.41
C ARG A 94 2.30 17.87 7.72
N LEU A 95 3.21 16.92 7.93
CA LEU A 95 4.63 17.19 7.99
C LEU A 95 4.83 18.18 6.85
N SER A 96 5.27 19.37 7.21
CA SER A 96 5.51 20.44 6.26
C SER A 96 6.27 19.85 5.07
N THR A 97 6.10 20.41 3.87
CA THR A 97 6.86 19.95 2.69
C THR A 97 8.37 19.83 2.98
N GLU A 98 8.89 20.62 3.93
CA GLU A 98 10.25 20.51 4.48
C GLU A 98 10.49 19.23 5.28
N GLU A 99 9.58 18.83 6.18
CA GLU A 99 9.69 17.58 6.95
C GLU A 99 9.54 16.33 6.07
N VAL A 100 8.71 16.39 5.03
CA VAL A 100 8.60 15.32 4.01
C VAL A 100 9.91 15.18 3.23
N GLN A 101 10.52 16.31 2.83
CA GLN A 101 11.80 16.32 2.14
C GLN A 101 12.91 15.75 3.04
N ASN A 102 12.97 16.16 4.31
CA ASN A 102 13.91 15.62 5.29
C ASN A 102 13.77 14.10 5.47
N LEU A 103 12.55 13.57 5.53
CA LEU A 103 12.31 12.13 5.62
C LEU A 103 12.72 11.38 4.34
N ALA A 104 12.51 11.97 3.16
CA ALA A 104 12.96 11.42 1.90
C ALA A 104 14.50 11.34 1.83
N ASP A 105 15.18 12.35 2.35
CA ASP A 105 16.64 12.41 2.41
C ASP A 105 17.18 11.35 3.39
N ILE A 106 16.58 11.20 4.58
CA ILE A 106 16.92 10.14 5.54
C ILE A 106 16.72 8.76 4.92
N LYS A 107 15.59 8.52 4.23
CA LYS A 107 15.32 7.25 3.53
C LYS A 107 16.36 6.97 2.46
N THR A 108 16.80 7.99 1.73
CA THR A 108 17.85 7.86 0.71
C THR A 108 19.18 7.48 1.34
N ILE A 109 19.55 8.08 2.48
CA ILE A 109 20.76 7.74 3.23
C ILE A 109 20.70 6.29 3.74
N VAL A 110 19.57 5.88 4.31
CA VAL A 110 19.38 4.50 4.80
C VAL A 110 19.46 3.50 3.64
N ASN A 111 18.83 3.81 2.49
CA ASN A 111 18.95 2.96 1.30
C ASN A 111 20.39 2.88 0.79
N ARG A 112 21.14 3.99 0.78
CA ARG A 112 22.55 3.99 0.41
C ARG A 112 23.39 3.14 1.36
N LEU A 113 23.12 3.21 2.66
CA LEU A 113 23.78 2.37 3.66
C LEU A 113 23.42 0.89 3.46
N TYR A 114 22.14 0.58 3.27
CA TYR A 114 21.68 -0.79 3.02
C TYR A 114 22.30 -1.37 1.75
N GLN A 115 22.36 -0.58 0.67
CA GLN A 115 23.10 -0.90 -0.54
C GLN A 115 24.57 -1.14 -0.22
N ALA A 116 25.28 -0.19 0.39
CA ALA A 116 26.70 -0.37 0.73
C ALA A 116 26.98 -1.64 1.56
N LEU A 117 26.07 -2.02 2.45
CA LEU A 117 26.20 -3.23 3.26
C LEU A 117 25.85 -4.54 2.52
N HIS A 118 25.00 -4.50 1.49
CA HIS A 118 24.53 -5.69 0.76
C HIS A 118 24.96 -5.71 -0.71
N VAL A 119 25.76 -4.74 -1.17
CA VAL A 119 26.24 -4.63 -2.56
C VAL A 119 27.08 -5.84 -2.92
N ASP A 120 27.92 -6.34 -2.02
CA ASP A 120 28.79 -7.49 -2.31
C ASP A 120 27.98 -8.76 -2.59
N GLU A 121 26.94 -9.03 -1.79
CA GLU A 121 26.09 -10.20 -1.96
C GLU A 121 25.21 -10.08 -3.22
N HIS A 122 24.72 -8.88 -3.52
CA HIS A 122 23.98 -8.61 -4.74
C HIS A 122 24.86 -8.72 -5.99
N GLN A 123 26.09 -8.22 -5.93
CA GLN A 123 27.05 -8.27 -7.04
C GLN A 123 27.43 -9.71 -7.37
N VAL A 124 27.68 -10.54 -6.35
CA VAL A 124 27.99 -11.97 -6.53
C VAL A 124 26.79 -12.73 -7.10
N SER A 125 25.57 -12.42 -6.65
CA SER A 125 24.35 -13.03 -7.21
C SER A 125 24.15 -12.65 -8.68
N LYS A 126 24.32 -11.36 -8.99
CA LYS A 126 24.22 -10.83 -10.36
C LYS A 126 25.27 -11.43 -11.29
N GLU A 127 26.50 -11.58 -10.81
CA GLU A 127 27.60 -12.19 -11.56
C GLU A 127 27.27 -13.65 -11.93
N LYS A 128 26.75 -14.44 -10.99
CA LYS A 128 26.31 -15.81 -11.26
C LYS A 128 25.18 -15.87 -12.29
N GLU A 129 24.20 -14.99 -12.17
CA GLU A 129 23.09 -14.91 -13.13
C GLU A 129 23.58 -14.59 -14.55
N LEU A 130 24.45 -13.58 -14.68
CA LEU A 130 25.02 -13.18 -15.97
C LEU A 130 25.88 -14.27 -16.58
N LEU A 131 26.67 -15.00 -15.78
CA LEU A 131 27.46 -16.14 -16.26
C LEU A 131 26.55 -17.26 -16.79
N ALA A 132 25.45 -17.57 -16.10
CA ALA A 132 24.49 -18.58 -16.56
C ALA A 132 23.80 -18.19 -17.87
N GLN A 133 23.44 -16.90 -18.02
CA GLN A 133 22.88 -16.38 -19.27
C GLN A 133 23.90 -16.45 -20.41
N LEU A 134 25.16 -16.13 -20.13
CA LEU A 134 26.25 -16.18 -21.12
C LEU A 134 26.52 -17.62 -21.57
N GLU A 135 26.50 -18.59 -20.64
CA GLU A 135 26.61 -20.01 -20.96
C GLU A 135 25.45 -20.50 -21.82
N THR A 136 24.22 -20.08 -21.49
CA THR A 136 23.02 -20.41 -22.28
C THR A 136 23.14 -19.86 -23.70
N LEU A 137 23.50 -18.58 -23.85
CA LEU A 137 23.69 -17.94 -25.16
C LEU A 137 24.82 -18.62 -25.96
N LYS A 138 25.91 -19.03 -25.32
CA LYS A 138 26.99 -19.79 -25.99
C LYS A 138 26.49 -21.12 -26.53
N LEU A 139 25.67 -21.85 -25.77
CA LEU A 139 25.07 -23.10 -26.23
C LEU A 139 24.12 -22.90 -27.41
N GLU A 140 23.35 -21.81 -27.43
CA GLU A 140 22.45 -21.47 -28.53
C GLU A 140 23.19 -21.03 -29.80
N VAL A 141 24.34 -20.37 -29.67
CA VAL A 141 25.15 -19.89 -30.80
C VAL A 141 26.01 -21.01 -31.41
N GLN A 142 26.43 -21.99 -30.61
CA GLN A 142 27.25 -23.13 -31.07
C GLN A 142 26.72 -23.86 -32.33
N PRO A 143 25.42 -24.21 -32.44
CA PRO A 143 24.89 -24.83 -33.65
C PRO A 143 24.84 -23.87 -34.84
N LEU A 144 24.64 -22.57 -34.62
CA LEU A 144 24.61 -21.54 -35.66
C LEU A 144 26.00 -21.30 -36.26
N GLU A 145 27.04 -21.28 -35.42
CA GLU A 145 28.44 -21.18 -35.88
C GLU A 145 28.87 -22.42 -36.67
N THR A 146 28.42 -23.61 -36.26
CA THR A 146 28.74 -24.85 -36.96
C THR A 146 28.14 -24.88 -38.37
N VAL A 147 26.92 -24.35 -38.54
CA VAL A 147 26.28 -24.23 -39.86
C VAL A 147 26.99 -23.18 -40.73
N TYR A 148 27.40 -22.05 -40.15
CA TYR A 148 28.12 -21.00 -40.89
C TYR A 148 29.51 -21.44 -41.36
N LEU A 149 30.22 -22.25 -40.56
CA LEU A 149 31.56 -22.77 -40.89
C LEU A 149 31.54 -24.00 -41.80
N ALA A 150 30.39 -24.64 -41.97
CA ALA A 150 30.22 -25.80 -42.86
C ALA A 150 29.73 -25.43 -44.28
N CYS A 151 29.35 -24.17 -44.52
CA CYS A 151 29.06 -23.59 -45.82
C CYS A 151 30.28 -22.88 -46.42
#